data_AF-A0A835TW64-F1
#
_entry.id   AF-A0A835TW64-F1
#
_cell.length_a   1.000
_cell.length_b   1.000
_cell.length_c   1.000
_cell.angle_alpha   90.00
_cell.angle_beta   90.00
_cell.angle_gamma   90.00
#
_symmetry.space_group_name_H-M   'P 1'
#
loop_
_entity.id
_entity.type
_entity.pdbx_description
1 polymer ?
#
loop_
_entity_poly.entity_id
_entity_poly.type
_entity_poly.pdbx_seq_one_letter_code
_entity_poly.pdbx_strand_id
1 'polypeptide(L)'
;MEALLLLEDSRESHLWQVYHEGLQNFLSFREGMALSAVWPIPLEQIREFLVVMESQDLPPTKIITYMEGLSFISKMVDHPDPLPDPLICFMISRLKRRTRRSNDEYSPVTIEVLRSLLGTLESVCRSPYECMLFRAIFTVAFFGVLRIEEIVANHQNIAQPELLYLSNLQLTEAPKQQGKYQQFHCHKHNSTLAATTWCHWLS
;
A
#
# COMPACT_ATOMS: atom_id res chain seq x y z
N MET A 1 30.18 14.50 17.19
CA MET A 1 31.32 14.29 16.26
C MET A 1 32.12 13.03 16.59
N GLU A 2 32.36 12.71 17.87
CA GLU A 2 33.13 11.52 18.30
C GLU A 2 32.45 10.17 17.92
N ALA A 3 31.12 10.10 18.00
CA ALA A 3 30.35 8.90 17.61
C ALA A 3 30.45 8.56 16.11
N LEU A 4 30.60 9.56 15.23
CA LEU A 4 30.74 9.36 13.78
C LEU A 4 32.10 8.73 13.44
N LEU A 5 33.17 9.16 14.12
CA LEU A 5 34.53 8.66 13.93
C LEU A 5 34.67 7.21 14.42
N LEU A 6 33.95 6.82 15.48
CA LEU A 6 33.97 5.45 16.01
C LEU A 6 33.23 4.43 15.12
N LEU A 7 32.28 4.88 14.29
CA LEU A 7 31.55 4.03 13.34
C LEU A 7 32.29 3.85 12.02
N GLU A 8 33.07 4.85 11.61
CA GLU A 8 33.92 4.76 10.42
C GLU A 8 35.02 3.69 10.57
N ASP A 9 35.50 3.47 11.81
CA ASP A 9 36.53 2.49 12.17
C ASP A 9 35.97 1.07 12.44
N SER A 10 34.65 0.93 12.43
CA SER A 10 33.93 -0.33 12.67
C SER A 10 33.81 -1.18 11.40
N ARG A 11 33.75 -2.51 11.57
CA ARG A 11 33.53 -3.53 10.51
C ARG A 11 32.24 -3.34 9.70
N GLU A 12 31.42 -2.35 10.04
CA GLU A 12 30.20 -1.89 9.38
C GLU A 12 30.44 -0.84 8.27
N SER A 13 31.70 -0.64 7.84
CA SER A 13 32.08 0.33 6.79
C SER A 13 31.15 0.34 5.56
N HIS A 14 30.74 -0.83 5.06
CA HIS A 14 29.80 -0.90 3.92
C HIS A 14 28.40 -0.37 4.27
N LEU A 15 27.88 -0.64 5.47
CA LEU A 15 26.55 -0.18 5.89
C LEU A 15 26.57 1.34 6.09
N TRP A 16 27.65 1.84 6.69
CA TRP A 16 27.89 3.28 6.82
C TRP A 16 27.98 3.97 5.45
N GLN A 17 28.65 3.36 4.47
CA GLN A 17 28.70 3.88 3.11
C GLN A 17 27.29 4.02 2.50
N VAL A 18 26.41 3.03 2.69
CA VAL A 18 25.03 3.10 2.19
C VAL A 18 24.21 4.16 2.93
N TYR A 19 24.39 4.30 4.24
CA TYR A 19 23.73 5.38 5.01
C TYR A 19 24.21 6.77 4.59
N HIS A 20 25.51 6.93 4.39
CA HIS A 20 26.12 8.15 3.90
C HIS A 20 25.64 8.49 2.48
N GLU A 21 25.58 7.51 1.57
CA GLU A 21 25.00 7.66 0.23
C GLU A 21 23.53 8.10 0.32
N GLY A 22 22.75 7.50 1.23
CA GLY A 22 21.36 7.89 1.48
C GLY A 22 21.22 9.33 1.98
N LEU A 23 22.11 9.77 2.88
CA LEU A 23 22.17 11.15 3.35
C LEU A 23 22.53 12.12 2.22
N GLN A 24 23.53 11.80 1.40
CA GLN A 24 23.93 12.63 0.26
C GLN A 24 22.79 12.78 -0.76
N ASN A 25 22.07 11.69 -1.05
CA ASN A 25 20.89 11.73 -1.90
C ASN A 25 19.78 12.59 -1.30
N PHE A 26 19.57 12.52 0.02
CA PHE A 26 18.60 13.36 0.71
C PHE A 26 18.96 14.85 0.66
N LEU A 27 20.23 15.19 0.90
CA LEU A 27 20.72 16.57 0.79
C LEU A 27 20.58 17.10 -0.63
N SER A 28 20.97 16.31 -1.64
CA SER A 28 20.80 16.66 -3.06
C SER A 28 19.33 16.87 -3.43
N PHE A 29 18.43 16.04 -2.91
CA PHE A 29 16.98 16.21 -3.07
C PHE A 29 16.49 17.53 -2.47
N ARG A 30 16.93 17.88 -1.26
CA ARG A 30 16.55 19.15 -0.61
C ARG A 30 17.03 20.35 -1.39
N GLU A 31 18.29 20.31 -1.86
CA GLU A 31 18.86 21.36 -2.69
C GLU A 31 18.06 21.52 -4.00
N GLY A 32 17.74 20.40 -4.67
CA GLY A 32 16.95 20.40 -5.91
C GLY A 32 15.52 20.92 -5.74
N MET A 33 14.90 20.70 -4.57
CA MET A 33 13.56 21.20 -4.23
C MET A 33 13.56 22.56 -3.51
N ALA A 34 14.73 23.20 -3.36
CA ALA A 34 14.92 24.44 -2.60
C ALA A 34 14.34 24.39 -1.16
N LEU A 35 14.42 23.21 -0.52
CA LEU A 35 13.93 22.99 0.83
C LEU A 35 14.92 23.52 1.88
N SER A 36 14.39 24.13 2.94
CA SER A 36 15.22 24.68 4.02
C SER A 36 15.99 23.57 4.75
N ALA A 37 17.29 23.79 4.95
CA ALA A 37 18.24 22.90 5.64
C ALA A 37 18.10 22.92 7.17
N VAL A 38 16.88 22.73 7.67
CA VAL A 38 16.57 22.69 9.11
C VAL A 38 16.77 21.27 9.66
N TRP A 39 17.18 21.21 10.93
CA TRP A 39 17.18 20.00 11.73
C TRP A 39 16.41 20.26 13.06
N PRO A 40 15.52 19.35 13.54
CA PRO A 40 15.18 18.03 13.00
C PRO A 40 14.53 18.09 11.61
N ILE A 41 14.71 17.02 10.85
CA ILE A 41 14.15 16.93 9.50
C ILE A 41 12.63 16.98 9.59
N PRO A 42 11.95 17.92 8.91
CA PRO A 42 10.49 17.94 8.86
C PRO A 42 9.94 16.67 8.20
N LEU A 43 8.87 16.10 8.78
CA LEU A 43 8.28 14.84 8.29
C LEU A 43 7.86 14.89 6.83
N GLU A 44 7.37 16.06 6.36
CA GLU A 44 6.99 16.24 4.95
C GLU A 44 8.18 16.07 4.00
N GLN A 45 9.37 16.56 4.36
CA GLN A 45 10.56 16.40 3.53
C GLN A 45 10.97 14.92 3.41
N ILE A 46 10.71 14.11 4.43
CA ILE A 46 11.01 12.67 4.41
C ILE A 46 9.99 11.92 3.57
N ARG A 47 8.71 12.28 3.67
CA ARG A 47 7.65 11.71 2.84
C ARG A 47 7.88 12.02 1.37
N GLU A 48 8.18 13.28 1.04
CA GLU A 48 8.51 13.71 -0.32
C GLU A 48 9.75 13.00 -0.84
N PHE A 49 10.81 12.90 -0.03
CA PHE A 49 12.01 12.16 -0.41
C PHE A 49 11.71 10.69 -0.70
N LEU A 50 10.89 10.03 0.12
CA LEU A 50 10.51 8.64 -0.08
C LEU A 50 9.72 8.45 -1.39
N VAL A 51 8.82 9.37 -1.72
CA VAL A 51 8.10 9.38 -3.01
C VAL A 51 9.06 9.56 -4.19
N VAL A 52 10.01 10.50 -4.08
CA VAL A 52 11.02 10.73 -5.13
C VAL A 52 11.90 9.50 -5.34
N MET A 53 12.41 8.89 -4.27
CA MET A 53 13.22 7.67 -4.36
C MET A 53 12.45 6.50 -4.99
N GLU A 54 11.16 6.36 -4.69
CA GLU A 54 10.31 5.34 -5.33
C GLU A 54 10.10 5.61 -6.83
N SER A 55 10.06 6.88 -7.26
CA SER A 55 9.94 7.25 -8.67
C SER A 55 11.21 7.03 -9.50
N GLN A 56 12.37 6.90 -8.85
CA GLN A 56 13.68 6.70 -9.50
C GLN A 56 14.01 5.22 -9.78
N ASP A 57 13.02 4.33 -9.68
CA ASP A 57 13.14 2.87 -9.89
C ASP A 57 14.26 2.20 -9.06
N LEU A 58 14.57 2.79 -7.90
CA LEU A 58 15.54 2.22 -6.97
C LEU A 58 14.98 0.93 -6.33
N PRO A 59 15.82 -0.09 -6.08
CA PRO A 59 15.39 -1.28 -5.37
C PRO A 59 14.77 -0.92 -4.02
N PRO A 60 13.59 -1.46 -3.66
CA PRO A 60 12.92 -1.08 -2.40
C PRO A 60 13.78 -1.30 -1.16
N THR A 61 14.64 -2.33 -1.15
CA THR A 61 15.63 -2.58 -0.09
C THR A 61 16.58 -1.39 0.08
N LYS A 62 17.07 -0.81 -1.01
CA LYS A 62 18.00 0.33 -0.99
C LYS A 62 17.32 1.59 -0.43
N ILE A 63 16.07 1.85 -0.85
CA ILE A 63 15.26 2.95 -0.30
C ILE A 63 15.06 2.80 1.20
N ILE A 64 14.74 1.59 1.67
CA ILE A 64 14.57 1.30 3.11
C ILE A 64 15.86 1.58 3.87
N THR A 65 17.02 1.11 3.36
CA THR A 65 18.31 1.34 4.00
C THR A 65 18.68 2.83 4.08
N TYR A 66 18.31 3.63 3.08
CA TYR A 66 18.48 5.10 3.15
C TYR A 66 17.63 5.72 4.26
N MET A 67 16.37 5.30 4.39
CA MET A 67 15.49 5.80 5.44
C MET A 67 16.00 5.39 6.84
N GLU A 68 16.49 4.17 6.99
CA GLU A 68 17.13 3.66 8.21
C GLU A 68 18.41 4.46 8.54
N GLY A 69 19.19 4.84 7.53
CA GLY A 69 20.34 5.72 7.68
C GLY A 69 19.98 7.13 8.18
N LEU A 70 18.93 7.74 7.63
CA LEU A 70 18.44 9.05 8.12
C LEU A 70 17.95 8.98 9.57
N SER A 71 17.24 7.92 9.94
CA SER A 71 16.82 7.65 11.32
C SER A 71 18.01 7.51 12.26
N PHE A 72 19.00 6.74 11.84
CA PHE A 72 20.23 6.50 12.59
C PHE A 72 21.00 7.80 12.83
N ILE A 73 21.17 8.62 11.79
CA ILE A 73 21.83 9.93 11.89
C ILE A 73 21.04 10.87 12.81
N SER A 74 19.70 10.88 12.73
CA SER A 74 18.89 11.69 13.66
C SER A 74 19.11 11.32 15.11
N LYS A 75 19.17 10.02 15.41
CA LYS A 75 19.47 9.53 16.75
C LYS A 75 20.88 9.90 17.20
N MET A 76 21.87 9.84 16.31
CA MET A 76 23.26 10.21 16.62
C MET A 76 23.46 11.69 16.96
N VAL A 77 22.56 12.57 16.47
CA VAL A 77 22.61 14.02 16.74
C VAL A 77 21.60 14.39 17.83
N ASP A 78 21.14 13.43 18.65
CA ASP A 78 20.17 13.62 19.74
C ASP A 78 18.84 14.26 19.30
N HIS A 79 18.39 13.90 18.10
CA HIS A 79 17.15 14.41 17.53
C HIS A 79 16.09 13.31 17.33
N PRO A 80 14.80 13.69 17.30
CA PRO A 80 13.72 12.72 17.14
C PRO A 80 13.88 11.86 15.88
N ASP A 81 13.65 10.57 16.03
CA ASP A 81 13.57 9.65 14.90
C ASP A 81 12.34 10.00 14.04
N PRO A 82 12.49 10.26 12.74
CA PRO A 82 11.34 10.55 11.88
C PRO A 82 10.56 9.31 11.44
N LEU A 83 11.15 8.11 11.53
CA LEU A 83 10.55 6.87 11.03
C LEU A 83 9.28 6.40 11.76
N PRO A 84 9.08 6.62 13.07
CA PRO A 84 7.90 6.20 13.81
C PRO A 84 6.60 6.93 13.41
N ASP A 85 6.66 7.94 12.53
CA ASP A 85 5.46 8.57 11.98
C ASP A 85 4.56 7.51 11.29
N PRO A 86 3.26 7.41 11.62
CA PRO A 86 2.39 6.34 11.12
C PRO A 86 2.34 6.25 9.59
N LEU A 87 2.39 7.38 8.89
CA LEU A 87 2.36 7.41 7.43
C LEU A 87 3.68 6.93 6.84
N ILE A 88 4.82 7.39 7.36
CA ILE A 88 6.14 6.90 6.96
C ILE A 88 6.28 5.40 7.25
N CYS A 89 5.86 4.94 8.43
CA CYS A 89 5.80 3.52 8.78
C CYS A 89 4.98 2.71 7.77
N PHE A 90 3.81 3.22 7.35
CA PHE A 90 2.97 2.57 6.36
C PHE A 90 3.67 2.49 4.98
N MET A 91 4.28 3.57 4.53
CA MET A 91 5.02 3.61 3.25
C MET A 91 6.20 2.62 3.24
N ILE A 92 7.00 2.60 4.31
CA ILE A 92 8.12 1.65 4.46
C ILE A 92 7.60 0.21 4.55
N SER A 93 6.50 -0.02 5.25
CA SER A 93 5.87 -1.35 5.31
C SER A 93 5.42 -1.82 3.94
N ARG A 94 4.91 -0.92 3.09
CA ARG A 94 4.56 -1.22 1.68
C ARG A 94 5.81 -1.64 0.90
N LEU A 95 6.92 -0.91 1.05
CA LEU A 95 8.20 -1.25 0.42
C LEU A 95 8.72 -2.61 0.90
N LYS A 96 8.69 -2.88 2.21
CA LYS A 96 9.08 -4.17 2.82
C LYS A 96 8.21 -5.33 2.33
N ARG A 97 6.93 -5.10 2.04
CA ARG A 97 6.08 -6.13 1.41
C ARG A 97 6.50 -6.39 -0.03
N ARG A 98 6.90 -5.38 -0.81
CA ARG A 98 7.39 -5.58 -2.18
C ARG A 98 8.70 -6.36 -2.21
N THR A 99 9.60 -6.17 -1.25
CA THR A 99 10.82 -6.99 -1.15
C THR A 99 10.51 -8.44 -0.77
N ARG A 100 9.51 -8.66 0.09
CA ARG A 100 9.07 -10.02 0.48
C ARG A 100 8.27 -10.76 -0.59
N ARG A 101 7.63 -10.05 -1.51
CA ARG A 101 6.84 -10.63 -2.62
C ARG A 101 7.67 -11.49 -3.58
N SER A 102 9.00 -11.54 -3.46
CA SER A 102 9.81 -12.54 -4.18
C SER A 102 9.70 -13.95 -3.59
N ASN A 103 9.21 -14.13 -2.36
CA ASN A 103 9.28 -15.40 -1.62
C ASN A 103 7.93 -16.05 -1.27
N ASP A 104 6.79 -15.36 -1.46
CA ASP A 104 5.46 -15.94 -1.18
C ASP A 104 4.54 -15.75 -2.39
N GLU A 105 4.41 -16.85 -3.14
CA GLU A 105 3.85 -16.97 -4.48
C GLU A 105 2.32 -17.02 -4.46
N TYR A 106 1.67 -16.02 -3.87
CA TYR A 106 0.25 -15.77 -4.16
C TYR A 106 0.16 -14.79 -5.32
N SER A 107 0.06 -15.34 -6.53
CA SER A 107 -0.23 -14.55 -7.72
C SER A 107 -1.56 -13.78 -7.52
N PRO A 108 -1.60 -12.47 -7.78
CA PRO A 108 -2.86 -11.73 -7.73
C PRO A 108 -3.85 -12.36 -8.70
N VAL A 109 -5.10 -12.55 -8.26
CA VAL A 109 -6.19 -12.96 -9.17
C VAL A 109 -6.28 -11.90 -10.26
N THR A 110 -6.06 -12.31 -11.51
CA THR A 110 -6.18 -11.42 -12.66
C THR A 110 -7.63 -11.39 -13.17
N ILE A 111 -7.97 -10.38 -13.98
CA ILE A 111 -9.29 -10.31 -14.61
C ILE A 111 -9.58 -11.56 -15.46
N GLU A 112 -8.56 -12.13 -16.11
CA GLU A 112 -8.70 -13.36 -16.90
C GLU A 112 -9.00 -14.58 -16.03
N VAL A 113 -8.33 -14.68 -14.87
CA VAL A 113 -8.64 -15.73 -13.88
C VAL A 113 -10.08 -15.57 -13.38
N LEU A 114 -10.53 -14.35 -13.07
CA LEU A 114 -11.91 -14.09 -12.67
C LEU A 114 -12.89 -14.52 -13.77
N ARG A 115 -12.66 -14.13 -15.03
CA ARG A 115 -13.52 -14.51 -16.17
C ARG A 115 -13.61 -16.02 -16.32
N SER A 116 -12.48 -16.72 -16.23
CA SER A 116 -12.43 -18.18 -16.28
C SER A 116 -13.25 -18.79 -15.14
N LEU A 117 -13.10 -18.27 -13.91
CA LEU A 117 -13.85 -18.75 -12.74
C LEU A 117 -15.37 -18.58 -12.97
N LEU A 118 -15.80 -17.39 -13.40
CA LEU A 118 -17.21 -17.10 -13.66
C LEU A 118 -17.80 -17.98 -14.77
N GLY A 119 -17.00 -18.35 -15.78
CA GLY A 119 -17.40 -19.27 -16.86
C GLY A 119 -17.59 -20.72 -16.40
N THR A 120 -16.90 -21.14 -15.35
CA THR A 120 -17.00 -22.53 -14.83
C THR A 120 -18.16 -22.75 -13.87
N LEU A 121 -18.75 -21.69 -13.31
CA LEU A 121 -19.74 -21.80 -12.23
C LEU A 121 -20.96 -22.63 -12.60
N GLU A 122 -21.42 -22.54 -13.85
CA GLU A 122 -22.58 -23.29 -14.34
C GLU A 122 -22.37 -24.81 -14.32
N SER A 123 -21.11 -25.27 -14.39
CA SER A 123 -20.76 -26.69 -14.29
C SER A 123 -20.56 -27.21 -12.87
N VAL A 124 -20.36 -26.32 -11.89
CA VAL A 124 -19.99 -26.68 -10.50
C VAL A 124 -21.15 -26.45 -9.53
N CYS A 125 -21.96 -25.41 -9.76
CA CYS A 125 -23.09 -25.06 -8.91
C CYS A 125 -24.27 -26.01 -9.10
N ARG A 126 -24.98 -26.31 -8.01
CA ARG A 126 -26.14 -27.21 -7.99
C ARG A 126 -27.45 -26.50 -8.29
N SER A 127 -27.46 -25.17 -8.25
CA SER A 127 -28.64 -24.36 -8.51
C SER A 127 -28.30 -23.02 -9.17
N PRO A 128 -29.27 -22.39 -9.87
CA PRO A 128 -29.10 -21.03 -10.39
C PRO A 128 -28.80 -20.02 -9.27
N TYR A 129 -29.36 -20.23 -8.07
CA TYR A 129 -29.11 -19.42 -6.90
C TYR A 129 -27.64 -19.45 -6.50
N GLU A 130 -27.03 -20.63 -6.38
CA GLU A 130 -25.61 -20.77 -6.06
C GLU A 130 -24.72 -20.10 -7.13
N CYS A 131 -25.06 -20.29 -8.41
CA CYS A 131 -24.31 -19.67 -9.51
C CYS A 131 -24.33 -18.14 -9.39
N MET A 132 -25.49 -17.53 -9.17
CA MET A 132 -25.61 -16.09 -8.95
C MET A 132 -24.88 -15.62 -7.70
N LEU A 133 -24.99 -16.36 -6.59
CA LEU A 133 -24.33 -16.02 -5.34
C LEU A 133 -22.80 -15.99 -5.49
N PHE A 134 -22.21 -17.03 -6.08
CA PHE A 134 -20.77 -17.06 -6.32
C PHE A 134 -20.31 -16.03 -7.34
N ARG A 135 -21.09 -15.78 -8.41
CA ARG A 135 -20.81 -14.68 -9.36
C ARG A 135 -20.76 -13.33 -8.63
N ALA A 136 -21.72 -13.06 -7.76
CA ALA A 136 -21.76 -11.83 -6.97
C ALA A 136 -20.57 -11.73 -6.00
N ILE A 137 -20.28 -12.79 -5.23
CA ILE A 137 -19.18 -12.81 -4.26
C ILE A 137 -17.83 -12.60 -4.97
N PHE A 138 -17.55 -13.33 -6.05
CA PHE A 138 -16.26 -13.22 -6.74
C PHE A 138 -16.04 -11.85 -7.37
N THR A 139 -17.08 -11.27 -7.96
CA THR A 139 -17.00 -9.93 -8.56
C THR A 139 -16.87 -8.84 -7.50
N VAL A 140 -17.67 -8.90 -6.44
CA VAL A 140 -17.58 -7.95 -5.31
C VAL A 140 -16.23 -8.05 -4.61
N ALA A 141 -15.70 -9.26 -4.39
CA ALA A 141 -14.38 -9.47 -3.82
C ALA A 141 -13.27 -8.88 -4.68
N PHE A 142 -13.30 -9.17 -5.99
CA PHE A 142 -12.28 -8.72 -6.93
C PHE A 142 -12.28 -7.20 -7.10
N PHE A 143 -13.43 -6.60 -7.38
CA PHE A 143 -13.52 -5.15 -7.63
C PHE A 143 -13.49 -4.31 -6.35
N GLY A 144 -13.99 -4.85 -5.25
CA GLY A 144 -13.93 -4.22 -3.93
C GLY A 144 -12.59 -4.41 -3.21
N VAL A 145 -11.69 -5.24 -3.76
CA VAL A 145 -10.42 -5.63 -3.11
C VAL A 145 -10.67 -6.16 -1.69
N LEU A 146 -11.75 -6.93 -1.55
CA LEU A 146 -12.21 -7.45 -0.27
C LEU A 146 -11.64 -8.85 -0.03
N ARG A 147 -11.28 -9.12 1.21
CA ARG A 147 -10.88 -10.45 1.68
C ARG A 147 -12.12 -11.29 1.98
N ILE A 148 -11.92 -12.61 2.05
CA ILE A 148 -13.02 -13.54 2.37
C ILE A 148 -13.67 -13.25 3.72
N GLU A 149 -12.87 -12.82 4.71
CA GLU A 149 -13.30 -12.40 6.04
C GLU A 149 -14.21 -11.15 6.04
N GLU A 150 -14.17 -10.36 4.97
CA GLU A 150 -14.99 -9.14 4.81
C GLU A 150 -16.31 -9.42 4.06
N ILE A 151 -16.50 -10.63 3.50
CA ILE A 151 -17.66 -10.95 2.66
C ILE A 151 -18.44 -12.16 3.20
N VAL A 152 -17.76 -13.08 3.88
CA VAL A 152 -18.35 -14.31 4.38
C VAL A 152 -18.42 -14.28 5.90
N ALA A 153 -19.63 -14.41 6.44
CA ALA A 153 -19.84 -14.48 7.87
C ALA A 153 -19.28 -15.78 8.44
N ASN A 154 -18.27 -15.68 9.31
CA ASN A 154 -17.62 -16.86 9.92
C ASN A 154 -18.41 -17.48 11.10
N HIS A 155 -19.32 -16.73 11.72
CA HIS A 155 -20.05 -17.15 12.91
C HIS A 155 -21.48 -16.64 12.85
N GLN A 156 -22.45 -17.51 13.16
CA GLN A 156 -23.83 -17.09 13.34
C GLN A 156 -23.94 -16.29 14.65
N ASN A 157 -24.62 -15.15 14.62
CA ASN A 157 -25.03 -14.38 15.81
C ASN A 157 -23.94 -13.60 16.58
N ILE A 158 -22.76 -13.38 15.99
CA ILE A 158 -21.73 -12.48 16.54
C ILE A 158 -21.55 -11.32 15.56
N ALA A 159 -21.59 -10.08 16.07
CA ALA A 159 -21.31 -8.90 15.25
C ALA A 159 -19.86 -8.99 14.72
N GLN A 160 -19.72 -8.95 13.39
CA GLN A 160 -18.42 -8.98 12.72
C GLN A 160 -18.18 -7.59 12.13
N PRO A 161 -17.45 -6.71 12.83
CA PRO A 161 -17.30 -5.31 12.41
C PRO A 161 -16.56 -5.16 11.07
N GLU A 162 -15.80 -6.17 10.65
CA GLU A 162 -15.12 -6.23 9.36
C GLU A 162 -16.01 -6.72 8.21
N LEU A 163 -17.20 -7.25 8.49
CA LEU A 163 -18.10 -7.81 7.49
C LEU A 163 -18.81 -6.70 6.71
N LEU A 164 -18.83 -6.82 5.39
CA LEU A 164 -19.59 -5.94 4.51
C LEU A 164 -21.09 -6.26 4.62
N TYR A 165 -21.84 -5.33 5.20
CA TYR A 165 -23.30 -5.39 5.22
C TYR A 165 -23.89 -4.64 4.03
N LEU A 166 -25.06 -5.06 3.57
CA LEU A 166 -25.80 -4.34 2.52
C LEU A 166 -26.08 -2.87 2.90
N SER A 167 -26.24 -2.57 4.19
CA SER A 167 -26.39 -1.20 4.70
C SER A 167 -25.14 -0.32 4.50
N ASN A 168 -23.98 -0.90 4.21
CA ASN A 168 -22.75 -0.17 3.91
C ASN A 168 -22.65 0.23 2.43
N LEU A 169 -23.55 -0.25 1.57
CA LEU A 169 -23.55 0.09 0.15
C LEU A 169 -24.31 1.38 -0.10
N GLN A 170 -23.65 2.34 -0.74
CA GLN A 170 -24.26 3.58 -1.19
C GLN A 170 -24.25 3.65 -2.71
N LEU A 171 -25.42 3.88 -3.29
CA LEU A 171 -25.55 4.16 -4.72
C LEU A 171 -25.18 5.63 -4.94
N THR A 172 -24.10 5.86 -5.68
CA THR A 172 -23.75 7.21 -6.13
C THR A 172 -24.07 7.33 -7.61
N GLU A 173 -24.80 8.38 -7.99
CA GLU A 173 -24.99 8.71 -9.40
C GLU A 173 -23.64 9.14 -9.99
N ALA A 174 -23.19 8.48 -11.05
CA ALA A 174 -21.99 8.91 -11.75
C ALA A 174 -22.22 10.33 -12.33
N PRO A 175 -21.20 11.21 -12.31
CA PRO A 175 -21.28 12.51 -12.96
C PRO A 175 -21.65 12.29 -14.44
N LYS A 176 -22.66 13.03 -14.92
CA LYS A 176 -23.21 12.94 -16.28
C LYS A 176 -22.14 13.17 -17.34
N GLN A 177 -21.41 12.12 -17.72
CA GLN A 177 -20.78 11.98 -19.02
C GLN A 177 -21.43 10.77 -19.68
N GLN A 178 -21.80 10.92 -20.95
CA GLN A 178 -22.64 9.99 -21.70
C GLN A 178 -22.17 8.53 -21.60
N GLY A 179 -22.82 7.79 -20.70
CA GLY A 179 -22.68 6.36 -20.49
C GLY A 179 -23.26 5.99 -19.12
N LYS A 180 -24.18 5.03 -19.07
CA LYS A 180 -24.76 4.56 -17.81
C LYS A 180 -23.69 3.76 -17.05
N TYR A 181 -23.07 4.38 -16.05
CA TYR A 181 -22.15 3.71 -15.14
C TYR A 181 -22.60 3.94 -13.70
N GLN A 182 -22.60 2.88 -12.90
CA GLN A 182 -22.85 2.94 -11.45
C GLN A 182 -21.51 2.83 -10.74
N GLN A 183 -21.22 3.79 -9.87
CA GLN A 183 -19.99 3.82 -9.07
C GLN A 183 -20.28 3.24 -7.69
N PHE A 184 -19.52 2.22 -7.28
CA PHE A 184 -19.61 1.62 -5.96
C PHE A 184 -18.58 2.27 -5.04
N HIS A 185 -19.04 2.84 -3.93
CA HIS A 185 -18.15 3.35 -2.89
C HIS A 185 -18.35 2.57 -1.59
N CYS A 186 -17.31 1.84 -1.16
CA CYS A 186 -17.31 1.15 0.12
C CYS A 186 -16.62 2.03 1.17
N HIS A 187 -17.35 2.44 2.20
CA HIS A 187 -16.76 3.05 3.39
C HIS A 187 -16.31 1.94 4.34
N LYS A 188 -14.99 1.71 4.44
CA LYS A 188 -14.42 0.88 5.49
C LYS A 188 -14.36 1.70 6.77
N HIS A 189 -14.86 1.16 7.89
CA HIS A 189 -14.62 1.77 9.20
C HIS A 189 -13.10 1.84 9.39
N ASN A 190 -12.53 3.04 9.34
CA ASN A 190 -11.11 3.39 9.40
C ASN A 190 -10.29 3.45 8.09
N SER A 191 -10.89 3.53 6.90
CA SER A 191 -10.20 4.04 5.68
C SER A 191 -11.15 4.29 4.50
N THR A 192 -11.07 5.47 3.89
CA THR A 192 -11.78 5.79 2.65
C THR A 192 -11.00 5.20 1.47
N LEU A 193 -11.36 3.99 1.02
CA LEU A 193 -10.85 3.42 -0.23
C LEU A 193 -11.81 3.79 -1.37
N ALA A 194 -11.47 4.83 -2.12
CA ALA A 194 -12.09 5.10 -3.40
C ALA A 194 -11.50 4.12 -4.43
N ALA A 195 -12.14 2.97 -4.62
CA ALA A 195 -11.85 2.11 -5.77
C ALA A 195 -12.53 2.72 -7.00
N THR A 196 -11.77 3.42 -7.83
CA THR A 196 -12.24 3.86 -9.16
C THR A 196 -11.94 2.75 -10.15
N THR A 197 -12.90 1.85 -10.38
CA THR A 197 -12.72 0.79 -11.39
C THR A 197 -13.67 1.01 -12.56
N TRP A 198 -13.08 1.20 -13.73
CA TRP A 198 -13.75 1.47 -14.99
C TRP A 198 -14.27 0.15 -15.58
N CYS A 199 -15.59 0.00 -15.63
CA CYS A 199 -16.24 -1.13 -16.28
C CYS A 199 -16.90 -0.67 -17.58
N HIS A 200 -16.24 -0.86 -18.72
CA HIS A 200 -16.98 -1.23 -19.93
C HIS A 200 -17.36 -2.70 -19.77
N TRP A 201 -18.63 -3.09 -19.89
CA TRP A 201 -19.13 -4.37 -20.44
C TRP A 201 -20.63 -4.53 -20.16
N LEU A 202 -21.44 -4.22 -21.18
CA LEU A 202 -22.71 -4.87 -21.52
C LEU A 202 -22.96 -4.62 -23.02
N SER A 203 -22.34 -5.44 -23.86
CA SER A 203 -22.74 -5.78 -25.22
C SER A 203 -22.08 -7.11 -25.59
#